data_AF-A0A834FTB8-F1
#
_entry.id   AF-A0A834FTB8-F1
#
_cell.length_a   1.000
_cell.length_b   1.000
_cell.length_c   1.000
_cell.angle_alpha   90.00
_cell.angle_beta   90.00
_cell.angle_gamma   90.00
#
_symmetry.space_group_name_H-M   'P 1'
#
loop_
_entity.id
_entity.type
_entity.pdbx_description
1 polymer ?
#
loop_
_entity_poly.entity_id
_entity_poly.type
_entity_poly.pdbx_seq_one_letter_code
_entity_poly.pdbx_strand_id
1 'polypeptide(L)'
;MNPQHSMPEHLRVMSAMIRDLRAAGNVLTDEQQILAMLRSLPDKTWDHFKLTMTHNEMVKTFNDLKCHLELEAERQDAMRGNETPSFQKTVHCTARPLSITSNSLSPEPDPLPPAVQTFWKWVSGEGLISSKKCPVKPAIVPEGLGLVAQRDIGRNEVVLEVPKKFWINPDTVSASEIGSVCGGLKPWISVALFLIREKKLGEESMWRSEEELSEIQG
;
A
#
# COMPACT_ATOMS: atom_id res chain seq x y z
N MET A 1 -15.92 -4.65 -6.14
CA MET A 1 -16.93 -5.50 -5.46
C MET A 1 -18.29 -5.25 -6.08
N ASN A 2 -19.04 -6.32 -6.43
CA ASN A 2 -20.44 -6.18 -6.86
C ASN A 2 -21.33 -6.00 -5.60
N PRO A 3 -22.15 -4.95 -5.46
CA PRO A 3 -22.80 -4.59 -4.18
C PRO A 3 -23.85 -5.57 -3.60
N GLN A 4 -23.99 -6.78 -4.15
CA GLN A 4 -25.10 -7.70 -3.84
C GLN A 4 -24.69 -9.02 -3.14
N HIS A 5 -23.40 -9.29 -2.92
CA HIS A 5 -22.96 -10.51 -2.24
C HIS A 5 -22.69 -10.25 -0.75
N SER A 6 -23.38 -11.00 0.13
CA SER A 6 -23.14 -10.99 1.57
C SER A 6 -21.80 -11.68 1.91
N MET A 7 -21.18 -11.34 3.04
CA MET A 7 -19.84 -11.84 3.39
C MET A 7 -19.73 -13.37 3.39
N PRO A 8 -20.68 -14.16 3.95
CA PRO A 8 -20.62 -15.63 3.87
C PRO A 8 -20.67 -16.18 2.44
N GLU A 9 -21.35 -15.48 1.52
CA GLU A 9 -21.42 -15.86 0.11
C GLU A 9 -20.11 -15.54 -0.62
N HIS A 10 -19.49 -14.40 -0.31
CA HIS A 10 -18.15 -14.05 -0.81
C HIS A 10 -17.09 -15.06 -0.35
N LEU A 11 -17.08 -15.42 0.94
CA LEU A 11 -16.19 -16.43 1.50
C LEU A 11 -16.39 -17.81 0.87
N ARG A 12 -17.64 -18.20 0.61
CA ARG A 12 -18.00 -19.44 -0.11
C ARG A 12 -17.43 -19.46 -1.52
N VAL A 13 -17.62 -18.37 -2.28
CA VAL A 13 -17.14 -18.25 -3.67
C VAL A 13 -15.61 -18.26 -3.72
N MET A 14 -14.92 -17.55 -2.82
CA MET A 14 -13.46 -17.58 -2.72
C MET A 14 -12.93 -18.96 -2.35
N SER A 15 -13.53 -19.64 -1.38
CA SER A 15 -13.12 -20.99 -0.96
C SER A 15 -13.30 -22.01 -2.08
N ALA A 16 -14.38 -21.89 -2.87
CA ALA A 16 -14.58 -22.70 -4.07
C ALA A 16 -13.48 -22.44 -5.12
N MET A 17 -13.20 -21.18 -5.46
CA MET A 17 -12.15 -20.84 -6.43
C MET A 17 -10.76 -21.33 -6.01
N ILE A 18 -10.39 -21.23 -4.73
CA ILE A 18 -9.11 -21.73 -4.20
C ILE A 18 -9.02 -23.27 -4.35
N ARG A 19 -10.11 -23.99 -4.11
CA ARG A 19 -10.19 -25.45 -4.29
C ARG A 19 -10.09 -25.83 -5.77
N ASP A 20 -10.76 -25.10 -6.65
CA ASP A 20 -10.82 -25.41 -8.07
C ASP A 20 -9.49 -25.08 -8.77
N LEU A 21 -8.82 -23.98 -8.37
CA LEU A 21 -7.43 -23.67 -8.75
C LEU A 21 -6.46 -24.79 -8.33
N ARG A 22 -6.58 -25.28 -7.09
CA ARG A 22 -5.79 -26.40 -6.57
C ARG A 22 -6.03 -27.68 -7.38
N ALA A 23 -7.28 -27.97 -7.76
CA ALA A 23 -7.63 -29.10 -8.61
C ALA A 23 -7.05 -28.97 -10.04
N ALA A 24 -6.92 -27.75 -10.55
CA ALA A 24 -6.24 -27.43 -11.82
C ALA A 24 -4.70 -27.39 -11.71
N GLY A 25 -4.11 -27.80 -10.58
CA GLY A 25 -2.66 -27.83 -10.35
C GLY A 25 -2.04 -26.51 -9.87
N ASN A 26 -2.83 -25.45 -9.70
CA ASN A 26 -2.36 -24.14 -9.25
C ASN A 26 -2.47 -24.05 -7.72
N VAL A 27 -1.45 -24.53 -7.01
CA VAL A 27 -1.39 -24.52 -5.54
C VAL A 27 -0.93 -23.15 -5.05
N LEU A 28 -1.86 -22.35 -4.53
CA LEU A 28 -1.57 -21.07 -3.86
C LEU A 28 -1.07 -21.30 -2.42
N THR A 29 -0.06 -20.55 -1.98
CA THR A 29 0.36 -20.54 -0.56
C THR A 29 -0.73 -19.93 0.33
N ASP A 30 -0.72 -20.20 1.63
CA ASP A 30 -1.71 -19.63 2.54
C ASP A 30 -1.62 -18.09 2.61
N GLU A 31 -0.41 -17.53 2.52
CA GLU A 31 -0.18 -16.09 2.38
C GLU A 31 -0.81 -15.51 1.10
N GLN A 32 -0.64 -16.18 -0.05
CA GLN A 32 -1.28 -15.77 -1.30
C GLN A 32 -2.80 -15.84 -1.22
N GLN A 33 -3.36 -16.87 -0.56
CA GLN A 33 -4.80 -17.00 -0.32
C GLN A 33 -5.32 -15.87 0.60
N ILE A 34 -4.58 -15.55 1.67
CA ILE A 34 -4.85 -14.45 2.61
C ILE A 34 -4.84 -13.09 1.89
N LEU A 35 -3.78 -12.80 1.13
CA LEU A 35 -3.64 -11.54 0.40
C LEU A 35 -4.69 -11.38 -0.71
N ALA A 36 -5.01 -12.46 -1.44
CA ALA A 36 -6.11 -12.47 -2.40
C ALA A 36 -7.45 -12.18 -1.71
N MET A 37 -7.70 -12.77 -0.54
CA MET A 37 -8.92 -12.54 0.22
C MET A 37 -9.01 -11.10 0.72
N LEU A 38 -7.98 -10.56 1.38
CA LEU A 38 -7.95 -9.16 1.85
C LEU A 38 -8.13 -8.14 0.72
N ARG A 39 -7.49 -8.36 -0.44
CA ARG A 39 -7.63 -7.49 -1.63
C ARG A 39 -9.03 -7.55 -2.26
N SER A 40 -9.76 -8.65 -2.08
CA SER A 40 -11.10 -8.82 -2.65
C SER A 40 -12.19 -8.08 -1.87
N LEU A 41 -11.99 -7.80 -0.57
CA LEU A 41 -13.02 -7.20 0.30
C LEU A 41 -13.34 -5.75 -0.14
N PRO A 42 -14.60 -5.27 0.03
CA PRO A 42 -14.96 -3.90 -0.29
C PRO A 42 -14.30 -2.92 0.69
N ASP A 43 -13.59 -1.92 0.17
CA ASP A 43 -12.82 -0.94 0.96
C ASP A 43 -13.71 -0.25 2.00
N LYS A 44 -14.75 0.45 1.55
CA LYS A 44 -15.66 1.27 2.37
C LYS A 44 -16.21 0.62 3.66
N THR A 45 -16.34 -0.70 3.72
CA THR A 45 -16.85 -1.42 4.92
C THR A 45 -15.80 -2.28 5.63
N TRP A 46 -14.61 -2.46 5.06
CA TRP A 46 -13.58 -3.35 5.59
C TRP A 46 -12.20 -2.71 5.77
N ASP A 47 -12.01 -1.43 5.43
CA ASP A 47 -10.72 -0.72 5.59
C ASP A 47 -10.07 -0.90 6.97
N HIS A 48 -10.84 -0.72 8.06
CA HIS A 48 -10.34 -0.93 9.43
C HIS A 48 -9.92 -2.39 9.68
N PHE A 49 -10.65 -3.36 9.14
CA PHE A 49 -10.32 -4.78 9.28
C PHE A 49 -9.10 -5.16 8.44
N LYS A 50 -8.98 -4.64 7.21
CA LYS A 50 -7.78 -4.78 6.37
C LYS A 50 -6.55 -4.30 7.12
N LEU A 51 -6.59 -3.08 7.66
CA LEU A 51 -5.50 -2.49 8.45
C LEU A 51 -5.20 -3.28 9.73
N THR A 52 -6.21 -3.85 10.39
CA THR A 52 -6.01 -4.68 11.59
C THR A 52 -5.37 -6.01 11.24
N MET A 53 -5.69 -6.61 10.09
CA MET A 53 -5.12 -7.88 9.64
C MET A 53 -3.71 -7.75 9.06
N THR A 54 -3.35 -6.61 8.46
CA THR A 54 -1.96 -6.38 7.97
C THR A 54 -0.92 -6.33 9.09
N HIS A 55 -1.35 -6.23 10.36
CA HIS A 55 -0.47 -6.21 11.54
C HIS A 55 -0.66 -7.42 12.49
N ASN A 56 -1.43 -8.44 12.08
CA ASN A 56 -1.80 -9.55 12.98
C ASN A 56 -1.03 -10.84 12.66
N GLU A 57 0.06 -11.08 13.40
CA GLU A 57 0.92 -12.28 13.24
C GLU A 57 0.23 -13.62 13.59
N MET A 58 -0.95 -13.61 14.20
CA MET A 58 -1.66 -14.83 14.60
C MET A 58 -2.46 -15.45 13.45
N VAL A 59 -2.76 -14.69 12.39
CA VAL A 59 -3.54 -15.15 11.24
C VAL A 59 -2.59 -15.71 10.18
N LYS A 60 -2.40 -17.04 10.18
CA LYS A 60 -1.41 -17.72 9.32
C LYS A 60 -2.02 -18.53 8.19
N THR A 61 -3.29 -18.93 8.32
CA THR A 61 -4.01 -19.71 7.30
C THR A 61 -5.25 -18.99 6.78
N PHE A 62 -5.69 -19.38 5.57
CA PHE A 62 -6.97 -18.93 5.01
C PHE A 62 -8.16 -19.18 5.96
N ASN A 63 -8.15 -20.28 6.72
CA ASN A 63 -9.22 -20.62 7.66
C ASN A 63 -9.25 -19.67 8.87
N ASP A 64 -8.08 -19.24 9.37
CA ASP A 64 -8.00 -18.28 10.49
C ASP A 64 -8.59 -16.93 10.07
N LEU A 65 -8.20 -16.44 8.89
CA LEU A 65 -8.73 -15.18 8.33
C LEU A 65 -10.24 -15.29 8.06
N LYS A 66 -10.70 -16.43 7.52
CA LYS A 66 -12.12 -16.70 7.28
C LYS A 66 -12.94 -16.62 8.57
N CYS A 67 -12.48 -17.28 9.65
CA CYS A 67 -13.14 -17.24 10.95
C CYS A 67 -13.23 -15.81 11.50
N HIS A 68 -12.15 -15.03 11.37
CA HIS A 68 -12.12 -13.64 11.83
C HIS A 68 -13.05 -12.73 11.00
N LEU A 69 -13.16 -12.97 9.68
CA LEU A 69 -14.12 -12.28 8.79
C LEU A 69 -15.58 -12.61 9.12
N GLU A 70 -15.88 -13.86 9.49
CA GLU A 70 -17.23 -14.30 9.89
C GLU A 70 -17.67 -13.61 11.19
N LEU A 71 -16.80 -13.56 12.21
CA LEU A 71 -17.06 -12.84 13.48
C LEU A 71 -17.21 -11.33 13.31
N GLU A 72 -16.40 -10.71 12.45
CA GLU A 72 -16.51 -9.28 12.16
C GLU A 72 -17.80 -8.95 11.38
N ALA A 73 -18.21 -9.81 10.45
CA ALA A 73 -19.47 -9.62 9.71
C ALA A 73 -20.68 -9.70 10.66
N GLU A 74 -20.70 -10.69 11.56
CA GLU A 74 -21.73 -10.81 12.60
C GLU A 74 -21.76 -9.59 13.53
N ARG A 75 -20.59 -9.05 13.91
CA ARG A 75 -20.47 -7.80 14.68
C ARG A 75 -21.06 -6.60 13.93
N GLN A 76 -20.79 -6.46 12.64
CA GLN A 76 -21.34 -5.37 11.82
C GLN A 76 -22.86 -5.51 11.62
N ASP A 77 -23.38 -6.73 11.42
CA ASP A 77 -24.82 -6.98 11.35
C ASP A 77 -25.53 -6.67 12.67
N ALA A 78 -24.93 -7.03 13.82
CA ALA A 78 -25.45 -6.70 15.15
C ALA A 78 -25.48 -5.17 15.41
N MET A 79 -24.47 -4.42 14.93
CA MET A 79 -24.46 -2.95 14.98
C MET A 79 -25.47 -2.30 14.04
N ARG A 80 -25.86 -2.94 12.94
CA ARG A 80 -26.88 -2.41 12.01
C ARG A 80 -28.33 -2.67 12.49
N GLY A 81 -28.50 -3.39 13.59
CA GLY A 81 -29.80 -3.77 14.13
C GLY A 81 -30.41 -2.82 15.18
N ASN A 82 -29.78 -1.70 15.54
CA ASN A 82 -30.18 -0.91 16.72
C ASN A 82 -30.25 0.64 16.57
N GLU A 83 -30.96 1.14 15.56
CA GLU A 83 -31.47 2.53 15.54
C GLU A 83 -32.83 2.62 16.26
N THR A 84 -33.16 3.52 17.21
CA THR A 84 -32.47 4.53 18.06
C THR A 84 -33.34 4.71 19.35
N PRO A 85 -33.15 5.64 20.33
CA PRO A 85 -32.06 6.60 20.60
C PRO A 85 -31.47 6.57 22.03
N SER A 86 -30.30 7.22 22.19
CA SER A 86 -29.70 7.78 23.42
C SER A 86 -30.21 7.31 24.80
N PHE A 87 -29.37 6.57 25.52
CA PHE A 87 -29.06 6.90 26.93
C PHE A 87 -27.58 6.66 27.23
N GLN A 88 -26.94 7.65 27.86
CA GLN A 88 -25.56 7.52 28.36
C GLN A 88 -25.50 6.41 29.42
N LYS A 89 -24.48 5.56 29.35
CA LYS A 89 -23.98 4.87 30.54
C LYS A 89 -22.49 5.10 30.70
N THR A 90 -22.18 6.26 31.27
CA THR A 90 -20.86 6.56 31.84
C THR A 90 -20.47 5.46 32.81
N VAL A 91 -19.37 4.75 32.52
CA VAL A 91 -18.67 3.94 33.52
C VAL A 91 -17.44 4.73 33.94
N HIS A 92 -17.55 5.46 35.05
CA HIS A 92 -16.37 5.98 35.72
C HIS A 92 -15.59 4.81 36.31
N CYS A 93 -14.45 4.48 35.71
CA CYS A 93 -13.36 3.81 36.41
C CYS A 93 -12.44 4.89 36.96
N THR A 94 -12.22 4.89 38.27
CA THR A 94 -11.52 5.94 39.00
C THR A 94 -10.03 5.97 38.66
N ALA A 95 -9.48 7.18 38.57
CA ALA A 95 -8.05 7.35 38.39
C ALA A 95 -7.28 6.78 39.59
N ARG A 96 -6.39 5.82 39.32
CA ARG A 96 -5.12 5.68 40.05
C ARG A 96 -3.99 5.90 39.05
N PRO A 97 -2.99 6.75 39.36
CA PRO A 97 -1.90 7.04 38.45
C PRO A 97 -0.98 5.82 38.38
N LEU A 98 -1.12 5.03 37.32
CA LEU A 98 -0.02 4.18 36.88
C LEU A 98 0.95 5.09 36.14
N SER A 99 2.06 5.41 36.80
CA SER A 99 3.17 6.13 36.18
C SER A 99 3.67 5.31 35.00
N ILE A 100 3.28 5.68 33.79
CA ILE A 100 3.94 5.23 32.58
C ILE A 100 5.33 5.87 32.61
N THR A 101 6.33 5.10 33.04
CA THR A 101 7.72 5.45 32.77
C THR A 101 7.86 5.48 31.26
N SER A 102 7.89 6.68 30.68
CA SER A 102 8.18 6.88 29.27
C SER A 102 9.64 6.48 29.02
N ASN A 103 9.85 5.18 28.82
CA ASN A 103 11.08 4.68 28.23
C ASN A 103 11.10 5.19 26.79
N SER A 104 11.78 6.33 26.62
CA SER A 104 12.18 6.90 25.34
C SER A 104 13.12 5.92 24.63
N LEU A 105 12.56 4.85 24.05
CA LEU A 105 13.21 4.09 23.01
C LEU A 105 13.06 4.89 21.72
N SER A 106 14.17 5.53 21.34
CA SER A 106 14.33 6.19 20.06
C SER A 106 13.88 5.25 18.93
N PRO A 107 13.07 5.69 17.97
CA PRO A 107 12.91 4.96 16.73
C PRO A 107 14.21 5.12 15.94
N GLU A 108 15.15 4.20 16.14
CA GLU A 108 16.08 3.90 15.05
C GLU A 108 15.22 3.41 13.88
N PRO A 109 15.20 4.10 12.73
CA PRO A 109 14.38 3.69 11.62
C PRO A 109 14.90 2.36 11.08
N ASP A 110 14.00 1.41 10.82
CA ASP A 110 14.36 0.16 10.16
C ASP A 110 15.22 0.46 8.91
N PRO A 111 16.38 -0.22 8.75
CA PRO A 111 17.35 0.16 7.75
C PRO A 111 16.74 0.06 6.35
N LEU A 112 16.55 1.23 5.71
CA LEU A 112 15.99 1.34 4.38
C LEU A 112 16.66 0.35 3.42
N PRO A 113 15.88 -0.37 2.58
CA PRO A 113 16.44 -1.26 1.56
C PRO A 113 17.52 -0.55 0.73
N PRO A 114 18.62 -1.24 0.35
CA PRO A 114 19.74 -0.60 -0.36
C PRO A 114 19.33 0.20 -1.60
N ALA A 115 18.38 -0.31 -2.39
CA ALA A 115 17.83 0.38 -3.55
C ALA A 115 17.19 1.74 -3.20
N VAL A 116 16.44 1.82 -2.09
CA VAL A 116 15.83 3.08 -1.62
C VAL A 116 16.92 4.09 -1.27
N GLN A 117 18.04 3.64 -0.71
CA GLN A 117 19.19 4.50 -0.43
C GLN A 117 19.93 4.92 -1.71
N THR A 118 20.08 4.02 -2.67
CA THR A 118 20.68 4.28 -4.00
C THR A 118 19.84 5.31 -4.77
N PHE A 119 18.53 5.09 -4.85
CA PHE A 119 17.56 6.02 -5.42
C PHE A 119 17.61 7.39 -4.76
N TRP A 120 17.53 7.46 -3.42
CA TRP A 120 17.54 8.75 -2.73
C TRP A 120 18.86 9.51 -2.92
N LYS A 121 19.99 8.80 -3.03
CA LYS A 121 21.29 9.39 -3.40
C LYS A 121 21.28 9.89 -4.86
N TRP A 122 20.73 9.14 -5.80
CA TRP A 122 20.58 9.56 -7.20
C TRP A 122 19.70 10.80 -7.33
N VAL A 123 18.50 10.80 -6.74
CA VAL A 123 17.57 11.95 -6.71
C VAL A 123 18.20 13.19 -6.04
N SER A 124 19.04 12.98 -5.01
CA SER A 124 19.82 14.07 -4.39
C SER A 124 20.94 14.58 -5.30
N GLY A 125 21.59 13.70 -6.06
CA GLY A 125 22.68 14.02 -7.00
C GLY A 125 22.19 14.75 -8.25
N GLU A 126 21.02 14.39 -8.77
CA GLU A 126 20.32 15.08 -9.86
C GLU A 126 19.73 16.45 -9.46
N GLY A 127 19.86 16.82 -8.18
CA GLY A 127 19.49 18.15 -7.68
C GLY A 127 18.02 18.38 -7.38
N LEU A 128 17.14 17.35 -7.49
CA LEU A 128 15.74 17.48 -7.07
C LEU A 128 15.64 17.73 -5.55
N ILE A 129 16.55 17.11 -4.79
CA ILE A 129 16.54 17.10 -3.33
C ILE A 129 17.82 17.75 -2.82
N SER A 130 17.74 19.04 -2.50
CA SER A 130 18.76 19.69 -1.69
C SER A 130 18.78 19.07 -0.30
N SER A 131 19.77 18.20 -0.03
CA SER A 131 19.93 17.40 1.19
C SER A 131 19.85 18.22 2.51
N LYS A 132 20.16 19.52 2.48
CA LYS A 132 20.04 20.45 3.62
C LYS A 132 18.67 21.15 3.77
N LYS A 133 17.80 21.11 2.76
CA LYS A 133 16.54 21.88 2.71
C LYS A 133 15.28 21.01 2.67
N CYS A 134 15.39 19.77 2.18
CA CYS A 134 14.25 18.87 2.06
C CYS A 134 13.61 18.59 3.44
N PRO A 135 12.30 18.85 3.62
CA PRO A 135 11.62 18.58 4.89
C PRO A 135 11.33 17.09 5.10
N VAL A 136 11.54 16.23 4.11
CA VAL A 136 11.17 14.80 4.14
C VAL A 136 12.34 13.87 3.78
N LYS A 137 12.24 12.63 4.24
CA LYS A 137 13.06 11.48 3.81
C LYS A 137 12.18 10.26 3.52
N PRO A 138 12.64 9.30 2.71
CA PRO A 138 11.98 8.03 2.57
C PRO A 138 12.08 7.26 3.89
N ALA A 139 11.01 6.55 4.24
CA ALA A 139 10.94 5.66 5.39
C ALA A 139 9.94 4.53 5.08
N ILE A 140 10.07 3.41 5.77
CA ILE A 140 9.01 2.40 5.78
C ILE A 140 7.89 2.90 6.70
N VAL A 141 6.66 2.84 6.20
CA VAL A 141 5.42 3.22 6.87
C VAL A 141 4.45 2.03 6.80
N PRO A 142 3.36 1.97 7.59
CA PRO A 142 2.40 0.86 7.55
C PRO A 142 1.84 0.55 6.15
N GLU A 143 1.77 1.56 5.28
CA GLU A 143 1.30 1.48 3.89
C GLU A 143 2.38 1.04 2.88
N GLY A 144 3.64 0.85 3.30
CA GLY A 144 4.78 0.47 2.45
C GLY A 144 5.93 1.48 2.49
N LEU A 145 6.39 1.95 1.33
CA LEU A 145 7.41 3.01 1.26
C LEU A 145 6.72 4.39 1.25
N GLY A 146 7.06 5.23 2.22
CA GLY A 146 6.47 6.56 2.41
C GLY A 146 7.49 7.67 2.61
N LEU A 147 7.01 8.91 2.69
CA LEU A 147 7.80 10.09 3.02
C LEU A 147 7.51 10.54 4.44
N VAL A 148 8.53 10.54 5.30
CA VAL A 148 8.43 10.98 6.70
C VAL A 148 9.09 12.34 6.87
N ALA A 149 8.36 13.25 7.50
CA ALA A 149 8.83 14.59 7.83
C ALA A 149 10.00 14.52 8.84
N GLN A 150 11.10 15.21 8.50
CA GLN A 150 12.30 15.36 9.33
C GLN A 150 12.21 16.55 10.29
N ARG A 151 11.19 17.40 10.09
CA ARG A 151 10.85 18.58 10.88
C ARG A 151 9.38 18.91 10.66
N ASP A 152 8.83 19.79 11.48
CA ASP A 152 7.48 20.33 11.25
C ASP A 152 7.37 20.98 9.87
N ILE A 153 6.25 20.69 9.19
CA ILE A 153 5.92 21.18 7.84
C ILE A 153 4.69 22.06 7.96
N GLY A 154 4.79 23.31 7.48
CA GLY A 154 3.67 24.25 7.47
C GLY A 154 2.57 23.82 6.49
N ARG A 155 1.32 24.21 6.78
CA ARG A 155 0.23 24.05 5.79
C ARG A 155 0.59 24.86 4.52
N ASN A 156 0.51 24.20 3.36
CA ASN A 156 0.92 24.71 2.06
C ASN A 156 2.43 24.91 1.88
N GLU A 157 3.28 24.38 2.76
CA GLU A 157 4.72 24.31 2.53
C GLU A 157 5.05 23.27 1.45
N VAL A 158 5.98 23.60 0.54
CA VAL A 158 6.41 22.71 -0.54
C VAL A 158 7.27 21.58 0.02
N VAL A 159 6.77 20.36 -0.10
CA VAL A 159 7.43 19.15 0.42
C VAL A 159 8.58 18.70 -0.49
N LEU A 160 8.35 18.70 -1.81
CA LEU A 160 9.31 18.34 -2.86
C LEU A 160 8.89 18.94 -4.20
N GLU A 161 9.84 19.17 -5.10
CA GLU A 161 9.60 19.61 -6.47
C GLU A 161 10.22 18.60 -7.44
N VAL A 162 9.45 18.13 -8.43
CA VAL A 162 9.94 17.19 -9.47
C VAL A 162 10.07 17.95 -10.79
N PRO A 163 11.31 18.23 -11.27
CA PRO A 163 11.54 18.86 -12.57
C PRO A 163 10.88 18.09 -13.71
N LYS A 164 10.32 18.81 -14.69
CA LYS A 164 9.61 18.21 -15.84
C LYS A 164 10.46 17.25 -16.69
N LYS A 165 11.80 17.30 -16.60
CA LYS A 165 12.68 16.29 -17.22
C LYS A 165 12.48 14.88 -16.65
N PHE A 166 11.92 14.76 -15.45
CA PHE A 166 11.54 13.50 -14.80
C PHE A 166 10.02 13.28 -14.79
N TRP A 167 9.32 13.62 -15.87
CA TRP A 167 7.89 13.30 -16.00
C TRP A 167 7.69 12.22 -17.07
N ILE A 168 7.03 11.12 -16.72
CA ILE A 168 6.65 10.05 -17.65
C ILE A 168 5.25 10.34 -18.19
N ASN A 169 5.20 11.22 -19.19
CA ASN A 169 3.96 11.69 -19.82
C ASN A 169 3.86 11.23 -21.28
N PRO A 170 2.66 11.25 -21.90
CA PRO A 170 2.49 11.00 -23.33
C PRO A 170 3.36 11.90 -24.22
N ASP A 171 3.63 13.14 -23.79
CA ASP A 171 4.55 14.05 -24.48
C ASP A 171 6.00 13.52 -24.46
N THR A 172 6.44 12.99 -23.32
CA THR A 172 7.75 12.32 -23.14
C THR A 172 7.86 11.10 -24.04
N VAL A 173 6.79 10.28 -24.12
CA VAL A 173 6.74 9.14 -25.05
C VAL A 173 6.81 9.60 -26.50
N SER A 174 6.11 10.68 -26.85
CA SER A 174 6.08 11.24 -28.21
C SER A 174 7.43 11.82 -28.64
N ALA A 175 8.22 12.34 -27.69
CA ALA A 175 9.60 12.79 -27.90
C ALA A 175 10.64 11.65 -27.90
N SER A 176 10.26 10.44 -27.47
CA SER A 176 11.13 9.25 -27.50
C SER A 176 11.09 8.53 -28.85
N GLU A 177 12.02 7.61 -29.08
CA GLU A 177 12.10 6.79 -30.29
C GLU A 177 10.78 6.06 -30.62
N ILE A 178 10.07 5.57 -29.60
CA ILE A 178 8.79 4.87 -29.80
C ILE A 178 7.61 5.81 -30.05
N GLY A 179 7.79 7.14 -29.97
CA GLY A 179 6.75 8.12 -30.28
C GLY A 179 6.18 7.96 -31.68
N SER A 180 7.04 7.58 -32.63
CA SER A 180 6.65 7.23 -34.02
C SER A 180 5.68 6.02 -34.11
N VAL A 181 5.87 5.02 -33.24
CA VAL A 181 5.06 3.78 -33.19
C VAL A 181 3.83 3.95 -32.30
N CYS A 182 3.90 4.85 -31.31
CA CYS A 182 2.78 5.17 -30.41
C CYS A 182 1.75 6.14 -31.01
N GLY A 183 1.97 6.62 -32.25
CA GLY A 183 1.05 7.50 -32.96
C GLY A 183 -0.34 6.87 -33.14
N GLY A 184 -1.36 7.51 -32.56
CA GLY A 184 -2.76 7.03 -32.62
C GLY A 184 -3.16 6.02 -31.52
N LEU A 185 -2.24 5.59 -30.65
CA LEU A 185 -2.58 4.82 -29.46
C LEU A 185 -3.21 5.72 -28.38
N LYS A 186 -3.97 5.12 -27.46
CA LYS A 186 -4.50 5.86 -26.29
C LYS A 186 -3.32 6.27 -25.39
N PRO A 187 -3.34 7.48 -24.79
CA PRO A 187 -2.21 8.01 -24.02
C PRO A 187 -1.63 7.07 -22.96
N TRP A 188 -2.48 6.34 -22.23
CA TRP A 188 -2.05 5.38 -21.21
C TRP A 188 -1.40 4.10 -21.79
N ILE A 189 -1.74 3.71 -23.02
CA ILE A 189 -1.09 2.59 -23.73
C ILE A 189 0.32 3.00 -24.13
N SER A 190 0.48 4.21 -24.68
CA SER A 190 1.79 4.76 -25.04
C SER A 190 2.72 4.84 -23.82
N VAL A 191 2.20 5.31 -22.67
CA VAL A 191 2.95 5.34 -21.40
C VAL A 191 3.29 3.92 -20.90
N ALA A 192 2.36 2.96 -20.98
CA ALA A 192 2.65 1.58 -20.58
C ALA A 192 3.73 0.93 -21.46
N LEU A 193 3.71 1.14 -22.78
CA LEU A 193 4.74 0.66 -23.69
C LEU A 193 6.10 1.33 -23.43
N PHE A 194 6.11 2.61 -23.09
CA PHE A 194 7.32 3.33 -22.66
C PHE A 194 7.93 2.71 -21.40
N LEU A 195 7.13 2.54 -20.33
CA LEU A 195 7.59 1.90 -19.09
C LEU A 195 8.16 0.48 -19.32
N ILE A 196 7.54 -0.31 -20.21
CA ILE A 196 8.05 -1.65 -20.57
C ILE A 196 9.36 -1.58 -21.37
N ARG A 197 9.56 -0.54 -22.19
CA ARG A 197 10.82 -0.31 -22.92
C ARG A 197 11.94 0.09 -21.97
N GLU A 198 11.72 1.09 -21.12
CA GLU A 198 12.75 1.59 -20.19
C GLU A 198 13.21 0.45 -19.26
N LYS A 199 12.27 -0.35 -18.73
CA LYS A 199 12.56 -1.54 -17.92
C LYS A 199 13.34 -2.63 -18.65
N LYS A 200 13.29 -2.68 -19.99
CA LYS A 200 14.10 -3.59 -20.80
C LYS A 200 15.47 -3.02 -21.19
N LEU A 201 15.66 -1.70 -21.12
CA LEU A 201 16.95 -1.06 -21.39
C LEU A 201 17.88 -1.11 -20.18
N GLY A 202 17.34 -1.18 -18.96
CA GLY A 202 18.08 -1.51 -17.74
C GLY A 202 19.24 -0.56 -17.44
N GLU A 203 20.45 -0.89 -17.90
CA GLU A 203 21.65 -0.11 -17.63
C GLU A 203 21.72 1.23 -18.36
N GLU A 204 21.08 1.36 -19.54
CA GLU A 204 21.04 2.62 -20.32
C GLU A 204 19.80 3.49 -20.02
N SER A 205 18.92 3.04 -19.12
CA SER A 205 17.71 3.77 -18.73
C SER A 205 18.01 4.91 -17.76
N MET A 206 17.43 6.09 -18.02
CA MET A 206 17.48 7.24 -17.09
C MET A 206 16.80 6.94 -15.74
N TRP A 207 15.98 5.89 -15.68
CA TRP A 207 15.08 5.56 -14.57
C TRP A 207 15.54 4.39 -13.70
N ARG A 208 16.74 3.85 -13.97
CA ARG A 208 17.28 2.63 -13.37
C ARG A 208 17.12 2.55 -11.85
N SER A 209 17.35 3.63 -11.12
CA SER A 209 17.26 3.65 -9.66
C SER A 209 15.82 3.61 -9.12
N GLU A 210 14.82 3.96 -9.92
CA GLU A 210 13.40 3.85 -9.56
C GLU A 210 12.89 2.41 -9.75
N GLU A 211 13.44 1.69 -10.73
CA GLU A 211 13.08 0.29 -11.02
C GLU A 211 13.64 -0.69 -9.97
N GLU A 212 14.81 -0.42 -9.39
CA GLU A 212 15.40 -1.18 -8.28
C GLU A 212 14.50 -1.16 -7.02
N LEU A 213 13.60 -0.15 -6.88
CA LEU A 213 12.58 -0.12 -5.82
C LEU A 213 11.46 -1.14 -6.05
N SER A 214 11.15 -1.46 -7.31
CA SER A 214 10.06 -2.37 -7.69
C SER A 214 10.39 -3.84 -7.41
N GLU A 215 11.67 -4.20 -7.29
CA GLU A 215 12.11 -5.57 -7.02
C GLU A 215 12.09 -5.94 -5.53
N ILE A 216 11.97 -4.95 -4.62
CA ILE A 216 11.87 -5.19 -3.17
C ILE A 216 10.46 -5.65 -2.75
N GLN A 217 9.46 -5.54 -3.63
CA GLN A 217 8.06 -5.92 -3.39
C GLN A 217 7.62 -7.18 -4.18
N GLY A 218 8.58 -7.94 -4.72
CA GLY A 218 8.37 -9.17 -5.50
C GLY A 218 8.46 -10.45 -4.69
#